data_AF-A0A6A6EU64-F1
#
_entry.id   AF-A0A6A6EU64-F1
#
_cell.length_a   1.000
_cell.length_b   1.000
_cell.length_c   1.000
_cell.angle_alpha   90.00
_cell.angle_beta   90.00
_cell.angle_gamma   90.00
#
_symmetry.space_group_name_H-M   'P 1'
#
loop_
_entity.id
_entity.type
_entity.pdbx_description
1 polymer ?
#
loop_
_entity_poly.entity_id
_entity_poly.type
_entity_poly.pdbx_seq_one_letter_code
_entity_poly.pdbx_strand_id
1 'polypeptide(L)'
;LLLAHAIYVLQPLDFSCFSPVKSKYRNYIDRLACIDDTTPIKKNQFIEYYSMTRKEGLTSSVIKNGWKAAGLVYIIEAYTALQKAKLLTYETNIVLHRVGKSIDKL
;
A
#
# COMPACT_ATOMS: atom_id res chain seq x y z
N LEU A 1 -14.43 15.54 5.18
CA LEU A 1 -13.46 15.98 6.21
C LEU A 1 -12.48 14.83 6.45
N LEU A 2 -11.34 14.79 5.75
CA LEU A 2 -10.32 13.76 5.98
C LEU A 2 -9.33 14.32 7.00
N LEU A 3 -9.28 13.73 8.20
CA LEU A 3 -8.37 14.16 9.25
C LEU A 3 -6.93 14.00 8.73
N ALA A 4 -6.18 15.10 8.61
CA ALA A 4 -4.79 15.09 8.16
C ALA A 4 -3.90 14.11 8.96
N HIS A 5 -4.28 13.83 10.21
CA HIS A 5 -3.57 12.92 11.10
C HIS A 5 -3.85 11.42 10.86
N ALA A 6 -4.94 11.06 10.18
CA ALA A 6 -5.25 9.65 9.86
C ALA A 6 -4.48 9.16 8.61
N ILE A 7 -4.14 10.08 7.70
CA ILE A 7 -3.45 9.77 6.45
C ILE A 7 -2.03 9.25 6.72
N TYR A 8 -1.34 9.77 7.74
CA TYR A 8 0.00 9.31 8.14
C TYR A 8 -0.03 7.89 8.72
N VAL A 9 -0.99 7.63 9.62
CA VAL A 9 -1.13 6.32 10.29
C VAL A 9 -1.50 5.21 9.29
N LEU A 10 -2.22 5.57 8.22
CA LEU A 10 -2.69 4.65 7.19
C LEU A 10 -1.74 4.54 5.98
N GLN A 11 -0.54 5.12 6.02
CA GLN A 11 0.39 4.95 4.90
C GLN A 11 0.89 3.49 4.88
N PRO A 12 0.55 2.72 3.82
CA PRO A 12 0.88 1.30 3.77
C PRO A 12 2.39 1.05 3.84
N LEU A 13 3.19 2.03 3.41
CA LEU A 13 4.64 1.98 3.43
C LEU A 13 5.22 2.20 4.83
N ASP A 14 4.65 3.12 5.62
CA ASP A 14 5.06 3.38 7.01
C ASP A 14 4.70 2.19 7.92
N PHE A 15 3.51 1.61 7.72
CA PHE A 15 3.01 0.50 8.55
C PHE A 15 3.72 -0.83 8.25
N SER A 16 3.99 -1.13 6.98
CA SER A 16 4.50 -2.46 6.59
C SER A 16 6.01 -2.51 6.39
N CYS A 17 6.56 -1.62 5.57
CA CYS A 17 7.95 -1.76 5.12
C CYS A 17 8.90 -1.00 6.04
N PHE A 18 8.54 0.24 6.40
CA PHE A 18 9.43 1.11 7.16
C PHE A 18 9.43 0.81 8.65
N SER A 19 8.32 0.36 9.23
CA SER A 19 8.29 -0.03 10.64
C SER A 19 9.27 -1.17 10.99
N PRO A 20 9.30 -2.32 10.28
CA PRO A 20 10.26 -3.39 10.54
C PRO A 20 11.70 -3.00 10.22
N VAL A 21 11.93 -2.26 9.14
CA VAL A 21 13.27 -1.78 8.76
C VAL A 21 13.82 -0.84 9.85
N LYS A 22 13.00 0.10 10.33
CA LYS A 22 13.37 1.03 11.40
C LYS A 22 13.61 0.30 12.72
N SER A 23 12.78 -0.68 13.06
CA SER A 23 12.94 -1.48 14.28
C SER A 23 14.22 -2.32 14.25
N LYS A 24 14.49 -3.04 13.16
CA LYS A 24 15.73 -3.83 13.01
C LYS A 24 16.98 -2.95 13.05
N TYR A 25 16.95 -1.82 12.34
CA TYR A 25 18.06 -0.87 12.36
C TYR A 25 18.31 -0.32 13.78
N ARG A 26 17.24 0.03 14.51
CA ARG A 26 17.35 0.51 15.89
C ARG A 26 17.97 -0.54 16.81
N ASN A 27 17.47 -1.78 16.76
CA ASN A 27 18.03 -2.89 17.56
C ASN A 27 19.52 -3.12 17.28
N TYR A 28 19.94 -2.95 16.02
CA TYR A 28 21.33 -3.06 15.64
C TYR A 28 22.19 -1.93 16.23
N ILE A 29 21.71 -0.69 16.15
CA ILE A 29 22.39 0.47 16.75
C ILE A 29 22.45 0.37 18.28
N ASP A 30 21.38 -0.08 18.93
CA ASP A 30 21.34 -0.24 20.39
C ASP A 30 22.38 -1.28 20.87
N ARG A 31 22.56 -2.37 20.10
CA ARG A 31 23.61 -3.38 20.38
C ARG A 31 25.02 -2.83 20.20
N LEU A 32 25.24 -2.05 19.14
CA LEU A 32 26.55 -1.41 18.91
C LEU A 32 26.89 -0.37 19.97
N ALA A 33 25.90 0.44 20.37
CA ALA A 33 26.08 1.46 21.39
C ALA A 33 26.44 0.86 22.76
N CYS A 34 26.03 -0.38 23.04
CA CYS A 34 26.46 -1.11 24.23
C CYS A 34 27.93 -1.57 24.18
N ILE A 35 28.56 -1.60 22.99
CA ILE A 35 29.90 -2.18 22.78
C ILE A 35 30.96 -1.10 22.54
N ASP A 36 30.62 0.00 21.87
CA ASP A 36 31.54 1.12 21.58
C ASP A 36 30.81 2.47 21.64
N ASP A 37 31.23 3.35 22.56
CA ASP A 37 30.64 4.67 22.80
C ASP A 37 31.32 5.78 21.97
N THR A 38 32.40 5.46 21.23
CA THR A 38 33.40 6.47 20.81
C THR A 38 33.52 6.75 19.31
N THR A 39 32.71 6.17 18.44
CA THR A 39 32.98 6.23 16.99
C THR A 39 31.95 6.98 16.12
N PRO A 40 32.41 7.71 15.07
CA PRO A 40 31.57 8.21 13.96
C PRO A 40 31.18 7.08 12.98
N ILE A 41 31.24 5.84 13.43
CA ILE A 41 30.91 4.60 12.73
C ILE A 41 29.45 4.59 12.22
N LYS A 42 28.58 5.41 12.82
CA LYS A 42 27.14 5.48 12.57
C LYS A 42 26.76 5.70 11.09
N LYS A 43 27.53 6.47 10.31
CA LYS A 43 27.17 6.81 8.91
C LYS A 43 27.48 5.70 7.90
N ASN A 44 28.68 5.14 7.92
CA ASN A 44 29.07 4.09 6.96
C ASN A 44 28.29 2.81 7.23
N GLN A 45 28.15 2.45 8.51
CA GLN A 45 27.33 1.31 8.91
C GLN A 45 25.85 1.55 8.64
N PHE A 46 25.33 2.78 8.76
CA PHE A 46 23.94 3.05 8.37
C PHE A 46 23.65 2.58 6.94
N ILE A 47 24.52 2.90 5.98
CA ILE A 47 24.30 2.53 4.58
C ILE A 47 24.23 1.01 4.42
N GLU A 48 25.16 0.28 5.06
CA GLU A 48 25.23 -1.17 5.00
C GLU A 48 24.02 -1.84 5.66
N TYR A 49 23.74 -1.53 6.93
CA TYR A 49 22.64 -2.14 7.67
C TYR A 49 21.27 -1.73 7.15
N TYR A 50 21.11 -0.49 6.70
CA TYR A 50 19.90 -0.06 6.02
C TYR A 50 19.73 -0.81 4.69
N SER A 51 20.80 -1.02 3.91
CA SER A 51 20.74 -1.80 2.68
C SER A 51 20.30 -3.25 2.93
N MET A 52 20.87 -3.91 3.94
CA MET A 52 20.51 -5.28 4.32
C MET A 52 19.05 -5.39 4.77
N THR A 53 18.65 -4.58 5.75
CA THR A 53 17.29 -4.60 6.30
C THR A 53 16.24 -4.19 5.27
N ARG A 54 16.58 -3.28 4.36
CA ARG A 54 15.70 -2.87 3.25
C ARG A 54 15.39 -4.03 2.31
N LYS A 55 16.37 -4.88 1.97
CA LYS A 55 16.12 -6.06 1.10
C LYS A 55 15.11 -7.02 1.72
N GLU A 56 15.11 -7.13 3.04
CA GLU A 56 14.16 -7.97 3.78
C GLU A 56 12.78 -7.30 3.95
N GLY A 57 12.74 -5.98 4.14
CA GLY A 57 11.52 -5.22 4.39
C GLY A 57 10.76 -4.76 3.15
N LEU A 58 11.45 -4.52 2.02
CA LEU A 58 10.84 -4.09 0.75
C LEU A 58 10.65 -5.26 -0.21
N THR A 59 9.98 -6.31 0.26
CA THR A 59 9.57 -7.43 -0.59
C THR A 59 8.16 -7.19 -1.15
N SER A 60 7.85 -7.79 -2.31
CA SER A 60 6.51 -7.66 -2.93
C SER A 60 5.39 -8.13 -2.00
N SER A 61 5.63 -9.17 -1.19
CA SER A 61 4.68 -9.68 -0.21
C SER A 61 4.44 -8.69 0.93
N VAL A 62 5.48 -8.12 1.52
CA VAL A 62 5.36 -7.13 2.61
C VAL A 62 4.61 -5.90 2.14
N ILE A 63 4.94 -5.39 0.95
CA ILE A 63 4.24 -4.25 0.34
C ILE A 63 2.75 -4.60 0.17
N LYS A 64 2.42 -5.68 -0.55
CA LYS A 64 1.02 -6.08 -0.77
C LYS A 64 0.24 -6.26 0.52
N ASN A 65 0.85 -6.85 1.55
CA ASN A 65 0.24 -7.02 2.87
C ASN A 65 0.03 -5.68 3.59
N GLY A 66 0.96 -4.72 3.45
CA GLY A 66 0.79 -3.36 3.95
C GLY A 66 -0.40 -2.62 3.34
N TRP A 67 -0.57 -2.73 2.03
CA TRP A 67 -1.73 -2.17 1.32
C TRP A 67 -3.05 -2.83 1.76
N LYS A 68 -3.04 -4.14 2.04
CA LYS A 68 -4.20 -4.85 2.61
C LYS A 68 -4.51 -4.39 4.03
N ALA A 69 -3.50 -4.29 4.88
CA ALA A 69 -3.64 -3.87 6.28
C ALA A 69 -4.13 -2.42 6.41
N ALA A 70 -3.71 -1.53 5.50
CA ALA A 70 -4.21 -0.16 5.41
C ALA A 70 -5.65 -0.06 4.88
N GLY A 71 -6.29 -1.18 4.50
CA GLY A 71 -7.65 -1.20 3.95
C GLY A 71 -7.77 -0.62 2.53
N LEU A 72 -6.65 -0.25 1.90
CA LEU A 72 -6.64 0.44 0.60
C LEU A 72 -6.85 -0.51 -0.58
N VAL A 73 -6.53 -1.80 -0.43
CA VAL A 73 -6.75 -2.81 -1.48
C VAL A 73 -8.24 -2.94 -1.82
N TYR A 74 -9.11 -2.96 -0.82
CA TYR A 74 -10.56 -3.06 -1.01
C TYR A 74 -11.14 -1.83 -1.70
N ILE A 75 -10.56 -0.66 -1.51
CA ILE A 75 -11.00 0.58 -2.18
C ILE A 75 -10.75 0.50 -3.68
N ILE A 76 -9.59 0.00 -4.09
CA ILE A 76 -9.22 -0.14 -5.51
C ILE A 76 -10.06 -1.23 -6.18
N GLU A 77 -10.27 -2.36 -5.51
CA GLU A 77 -11.08 -3.47 -6.02
C GLU A 77 -12.56 -3.06 -6.15
N ALA A 78 -13.12 -2.43 -5.11
CA ALA A 78 -14.49 -1.92 -5.13
C ALA A 78 -14.69 -0.85 -6.22
N TYR A 79 -13.75 0.10 -6.36
CA TYR A 79 -13.79 1.08 -7.43
C TYR A 79 -13.80 0.42 -8.82
N THR A 80 -12.93 -0.58 -9.03
CA THR A 80 -12.86 -1.32 -10.29
C THR A 80 -14.14 -2.08 -10.60
N ALA A 81 -14.71 -2.76 -9.59
CA ALA A 81 -15.99 -3.45 -9.71
C ALA A 81 -17.13 -2.48 -10.06
N LEU A 82 -17.13 -1.30 -9.45
CA LEU A 82 -18.14 -0.27 -9.69
C LEU A 82 -18.04 0.32 -11.11
N GLN A 83 -16.84 0.47 -11.66
CA GLN A 83 -16.65 0.86 -13.06
C GLN A 83 -17.18 -0.19 -14.04
N LYS A 84 -16.90 -1.48 -13.78
CA LYS A 84 -17.42 -2.59 -14.59
C LYS A 84 -18.95 -2.65 -14.55
N ALA A 85 -19.54 -2.49 -13.37
CA ALA A 85 -20.99 -2.47 -13.20
C ALA A 85 -21.64 -1.33 -14.00
N LYS A 86 -21.08 -0.11 -13.94
CA LYS A 86 -21.57 1.04 -14.72
C LYS A 86 -21.54 0.78 -16.22
N LEU A 87 -20.46 0.18 -16.74
CA LEU A 87 -20.35 -0.16 -18.14
C LEU A 87 -21.43 -1.18 -18.55
N LEU A 88 -21.61 -2.22 -17.74
CA LEU A 88 -22.65 -3.23 -17.99
C LEU A 88 -24.05 -2.61 -18.03
N THR A 89 -24.37 -1.72 -17.07
CA THR A 89 -25.65 -1.01 -17.03
C THR A 89 -25.88 -0.18 -18.29
N TYR A 90 -24.85 0.52 -18.77
CA TYR A 90 -24.92 1.31 -20.00
C TYR A 90 -25.21 0.43 -21.23
N GLU A 91 -24.47 -0.66 -21.39
CA GLU A 91 -24.68 -1.62 -22.49
C GLU A 91 -26.09 -2.22 -22.44
N THR A 92 -26.57 -2.63 -21.26
CA THR A 92 -27.94 -3.15 -21.12
C THR A 92 -29.00 -2.11 -21.48
N ASN A 93 -28.81 -0.84 -21.10
CA ASN A 93 -29.75 0.22 -21.44
C ASN A 93 -29.81 0.47 -22.96
N ILE A 94 -28.69 0.39 -23.66
CA ILE A 94 -28.67 0.51 -25.12
C ILE A 94 -29.45 -0.64 -25.78
N VAL A 95 -29.24 -1.87 -25.30
CA VAL A 95 -29.92 -3.05 -25.85
C VAL A 95 -31.42 -2.94 -25.61
N LEU A 96 -31.84 -2.60 -24.39
CA LEU A 96 -33.26 -2.42 -24.05
C LEU A 96 -33.93 -1.33 -24.91
N HIS A 97 -33.26 -0.20 -25.12
CA HIS A 97 -33.76 0.85 -26.00
C HIS A 97 -33.90 0.38 -27.46
N ARG A 98 -32.93 -0.40 -27.97
CA ARG A 98 -33.01 -0.97 -29.32
C ARG A 98 -34.17 -1.97 -29.46
N VAL A 99 -34.36 -2.83 -28.47
CA VAL A 99 -35.45 -3.82 -28.47
C VAL A 99 -36.81 -3.13 -28.38
N GLY A 100 -36.99 -2.15 -27.48
CA GLY A 100 -38.23 -1.38 -27.38
C GLY A 100 -38.62 -0.73 -28.70
N LYS A 101 -37.66 -0.07 -29.37
CA LYS A 101 -37.88 0.54 -30.69
C LYS A 101 -38.27 -0.45 -31.79
N SER A 102 -37.88 -1.71 -31.68
CA SER A 102 -38.29 -2.76 -32.63
C SER A 102 -39.69 -3.30 -32.34
N ILE A 103 -40.10 -3.33 -31.07
CA ILE A 103 -41.45 -3.72 -30.67
C ILE A 103 -42.47 -2.66 -31.08
N ASP A 104 -42.14 -1.37 -30.92
CA ASP A 104 -43.02 -0.26 -31.32
C ASP A 104 -43.26 -0.15 -32.85
N LYS A 105 -42.54 -0.95 -33.64
CA LYS A 105 -42.63 -1.01 -35.11
C LYS A 105 -43.45 -2.20 -35.63
N LEU A 106 -43.85 -3.13 -34.75
CA LEU A 106 -44.72 -4.26 -35.06
C LEU A 106 -46.19 -3.84 -34.88
#